data_AF-A0A183PG88-F1
#
_entry.id   AF-A0A183PG88-F1
#
_cell.length_a   1.000
_cell.length_b   1.000
_cell.length_c   1.000
_cell.angle_alpha   90.00
_cell.angle_beta   90.00
_cell.angle_gamma   90.00
#
_symmetry.space_group_name_H-M   'P 1'
#
loop_
_entity.id
_entity.type
_entity.pdbx_description
1 polymer ?
#
loop_
_entity_poly.entity_id
_entity_poly.type
_entity_poly.pdbx_seq_one_letter_code
_entity_poly.pdbx_strand_id
1 'polypeptide(L)'
;MSSQNNITNELAESADRISEIVGITRFQTTTYHPQANGLVEHFHRQLKASLSAANVSQWTDTLPLVLLGIRNALKADIVYTAAQLVYGTTLRLPGEFVDPSSSSMNMDLTSYTNRLTNALRSVKPVFTRPRSSNVFVQPDLRYSTHVFVCRDSHRRPL
;
A
#
# COMPACT_ATOMS: atom_id res chain seq x y z
N MET A 1 -18.43 -27.38 -27.21
CA MET A 1 -19.19 -26.53 -26.24
C MET A 1 -19.82 -27.32 -25.08
N SER A 2 -20.09 -28.63 -25.18
CA SER A 2 -20.63 -29.43 -24.03
C SER A 2 -19.61 -29.75 -22.92
N SER A 3 -18.32 -29.94 -23.21
CA SER A 3 -17.35 -30.33 -22.16
C SER A 3 -16.99 -29.24 -21.16
N GLN A 4 -17.03 -27.95 -21.53
CA GLN A 4 -16.68 -26.85 -20.62
C GLN A 4 -17.77 -26.58 -19.57
N ASN A 5 -19.05 -26.78 -19.91
CA ASN A 5 -20.16 -26.59 -18.98
C ASN A 5 -20.22 -27.69 -17.90
N ASN A 6 -19.77 -28.91 -18.22
CA ASN A 6 -19.69 -30.00 -17.23
C ASN A 6 -18.63 -29.70 -16.16
N ILE A 7 -17.46 -29.21 -16.56
CA ILE A 7 -16.36 -28.91 -15.63
C ILE A 7 -16.75 -27.77 -14.67
N THR A 8 -17.42 -26.72 -15.16
CA THR A 8 -17.87 -25.62 -14.30
C THR A 8 -18.94 -26.04 -13.31
N ASN A 9 -19.82 -26.97 -13.70
CA ASN A 9 -20.86 -27.51 -12.84
C ASN A 9 -20.28 -28.45 -11.77
N GLU A 10 -19.33 -29.33 -12.12
CA GLU A 10 -18.63 -30.19 -11.16
C GLU A 10 -17.84 -29.38 -10.12
N LEU A 11 -17.20 -28.29 -10.55
CA LEU A 11 -16.47 -27.39 -9.65
C LEU A 11 -17.42 -26.64 -8.70
N ALA A 12 -18.59 -26.20 -9.18
CA ALA A 12 -19.59 -25.53 -8.36
C ALA A 12 -20.19 -26.48 -7.32
N GLU A 13 -20.52 -27.70 -7.72
CA GLU A 13 -21.06 -28.75 -6.85
C GLU A 13 -20.04 -29.17 -5.78
N SER A 14 -18.78 -29.33 -6.17
CA SER A 14 -17.68 -29.62 -5.22
C SER A 14 -17.49 -28.50 -4.20
N ALA A 15 -17.59 -27.24 -4.62
CA ALA A 15 -17.48 -26.09 -3.72
C ALA A 15 -18.67 -25.98 -2.74
N ASP A 16 -19.87 -26.36 -3.19
CA ASP A 16 -21.07 -26.39 -2.32
C ASP A 16 -20.97 -27.50 -1.29
N ARG A 17 -20.48 -28.69 -1.68
CA ARG A 17 -20.21 -29.79 -0.73
C ARG A 17 -19.18 -29.41 0.33
N ILE A 18 -18.09 -28.72 -0.06
CA ILE A 18 -17.09 -28.24 0.89
C ILE A 18 -17.70 -27.19 1.83
N SER A 19 -18.53 -26.28 1.30
CA SER A 19 -19.19 -25.25 2.11
C SER A 19 -20.15 -25.85 3.12
N GLU A 20 -20.89 -26.90 2.75
CA GLU A 20 -21.77 -27.64 3.66
C GLU A 20 -21.00 -28.34 4.78
N ILE A 21 -19.89 -29.02 4.45
CA ILE A 21 -19.04 -29.71 5.45
C ILE A 21 -18.45 -28.71 6.45
N VAL A 22 -18.03 -27.54 5.99
CA VAL A 22 -17.39 -26.51 6.83
C VAL A 22 -18.43 -25.59 7.49
N GLY A 23 -19.71 -25.68 7.12
CA GLY A 23 -20.79 -24.83 7.62
C GLY A 23 -20.71 -23.38 7.11
N ILE A 24 -20.11 -23.15 5.94
CA ILE A 24 -19.96 -21.82 5.33
C ILE A 24 -21.18 -21.50 4.47
N THR A 25 -21.79 -20.34 4.69
CA THR A 25 -22.82 -19.81 3.80
C THR A 25 -22.16 -19.10 2.61
N ARG A 26 -22.33 -19.66 1.41
CA ARG A 26 -21.77 -19.07 0.18
C ARG A 26 -22.67 -17.97 -0.36
N PHE A 27 -22.13 -16.76 -0.52
CA PHE A 27 -22.81 -15.65 -1.19
C PHE A 27 -22.25 -15.45 -2.59
N GLN A 28 -23.12 -15.42 -3.60
CA GLN A 28 -22.72 -15.08 -4.96
C GLN A 28 -22.88 -13.57 -5.18
N THR A 29 -21.83 -12.92 -5.65
CA THR A 29 -21.91 -11.54 -6.11
C THR A 29 -22.69 -11.50 -7.42
N THR A 30 -23.73 -10.66 -7.49
CA THR A 30 -24.46 -10.43 -8.73
C THR A 30 -23.54 -9.81 -9.79
N THR A 31 -23.72 -10.20 -11.05
CA THR A 31 -23.01 -9.58 -12.17
C THR A 31 -23.28 -8.08 -12.20
N TYR A 32 -22.25 -7.28 -12.52
CA TYR A 32 -22.30 -5.81 -12.57
C TYR A 32 -22.44 -5.08 -11.22
N HIS A 33 -22.15 -5.73 -10.10
CA HIS A 33 -22.10 -5.09 -8.78
C HIS A 33 -20.69 -5.13 -8.14
N PRO A 34 -19.71 -4.38 -8.70
CA PRO A 34 -18.31 -4.41 -8.22
C PRO A 34 -18.15 -3.93 -6.77
N GLN A 35 -19.14 -3.19 -6.24
CA GLN A 35 -19.17 -2.71 -4.86
C GLN A 35 -19.22 -3.87 -3.85
N ALA A 36 -19.87 -4.99 -4.17
CA ALA A 36 -19.95 -6.14 -3.27
C ALA A 36 -18.58 -6.77 -2.98
N ASN A 37 -17.59 -6.58 -3.86
CA ASN A 37 -16.25 -7.13 -3.70
C ASN A 37 -15.16 -6.06 -3.53
N GLY A 38 -15.56 -4.79 -3.38
CA GLY A 38 -14.64 -3.65 -3.43
C GLY A 38 -13.53 -3.68 -2.37
N LEU A 39 -13.80 -4.22 -1.17
CA LEU A 39 -12.80 -4.37 -0.11
C LEU A 39 -11.73 -5.39 -0.47
N VAL A 40 -12.15 -6.54 -1.03
CA VAL A 40 -11.24 -7.60 -1.48
C VAL A 40 -10.42 -7.13 -2.67
N GLU A 41 -11.03 -6.43 -3.61
CA GLU A 41 -10.32 -5.85 -4.76
C GLU A 41 -9.31 -4.78 -4.34
N HIS A 42 -9.66 -3.91 -3.40
CA HIS A 42 -8.75 -2.92 -2.84
C HIS A 42 -7.56 -3.60 -2.16
N PHE A 43 -7.82 -4.62 -1.33
CA PHE A 43 -6.78 -5.42 -0.69
C PHE A 43 -5.87 -6.11 -1.72
N HIS A 44 -6.44 -6.74 -2.76
CA HIS A 44 -5.67 -7.37 -3.82
C HIS A 44 -4.77 -6.37 -4.56
N ARG A 45 -5.26 -5.15 -4.82
CA ARG A 45 -4.44 -4.10 -5.44
C ARG A 45 -3.27 -3.69 -4.55
N GLN A 46 -3.50 -3.53 -3.25
CA GLN A 46 -2.44 -3.24 -2.28
C GLN A 46 -1.41 -4.38 -2.24
N LEU A 47 -1.87 -5.64 -2.14
CA LEU A 47 -1.00 -6.82 -2.10
C LEU A 47 -0.11 -6.91 -3.33
N LYS A 48 -0.68 -6.74 -4.52
CA LYS A 48 0.08 -6.74 -5.77
C LYS A 48 1.11 -5.61 -5.82
N ALA A 49 0.73 -4.40 -5.39
CA ALA A 49 1.66 -3.27 -5.35
C ALA A 49 2.84 -3.51 -4.39
N SER A 50 2.58 -4.06 -3.21
CA SER A 50 3.62 -4.41 -2.23
C SER A 50 4.56 -5.51 -2.74
N LEU A 51 4.02 -6.54 -3.40
CA LEU A 51 4.84 -7.60 -4.01
C LEU A 51 5.70 -7.06 -5.16
N SER A 52 5.14 -6.20 -6.02
CA SER A 52 5.90 -5.56 -7.09
C SER A 52 7.03 -4.67 -6.56
N ALA A 53 6.80 -3.96 -5.45
CA ALA A 53 7.81 -3.11 -4.81
C ALA A 53 8.97 -3.93 -4.19
N ALA A 54 8.70 -5.17 -3.77
CA ALA A 54 9.73 -6.05 -3.22
C ALA A 54 10.74 -6.55 -4.29
N ASN A 55 10.40 -6.46 -5.59
CA ASN A 55 11.27 -6.77 -6.73
C ASN A 55 11.97 -8.15 -6.65
N VAL A 56 11.27 -9.19 -6.19
CA VAL A 56 11.84 -10.54 -5.99
C VAL A 56 11.33 -11.51 -7.06
N SER A 57 12.23 -12.26 -7.68
CA SER A 57 11.93 -13.34 -8.64
C SER A 57 11.11 -14.48 -8.03
N GLN A 58 11.21 -14.67 -6.71
CA GLN A 58 10.42 -15.61 -5.91
C GLN A 58 9.52 -14.85 -4.91
N TRP A 59 8.34 -14.47 -5.38
CA TRP A 59 7.34 -13.73 -4.58
C TRP A 59 6.74 -14.57 -3.44
N THR A 60 6.81 -15.90 -3.51
CA THR A 60 6.29 -16.82 -2.49
C THR A 60 7.02 -16.69 -1.17
N ASP A 61 8.32 -16.45 -1.21
CA ASP A 61 9.17 -16.42 -0.02
C ASP A 61 9.01 -15.09 0.73
N THR A 62 8.69 -14.02 0.01
CA THR A 62 8.42 -12.70 0.59
C THR A 62 6.96 -12.50 0.99
N LEU A 63 6.06 -13.37 0.52
CA LEU A 63 4.62 -13.29 0.79
C LEU A 63 4.29 -13.21 2.29
N PRO A 64 4.87 -14.04 3.20
CA PRO A 64 4.57 -13.94 4.63
C PRO A 64 4.96 -12.58 5.22
N LEU A 65 6.10 -12.02 4.78
CA LEU A 65 6.60 -10.73 5.26
C LEU A 65 5.72 -9.57 4.75
N VAL A 66 5.31 -9.62 3.48
CA VAL A 66 4.41 -8.61 2.90
C VAL A 66 3.05 -8.64 3.59
N LEU A 67 2.48 -9.83 3.82
CA LEU A 67 1.21 -9.96 4.55
C LEU A 67 1.33 -9.47 6.00
N LEU A 68 2.45 -9.74 6.67
CA LEU A 68 2.73 -9.21 8.01
C LEU A 68 2.76 -7.68 8.01
N GLY A 69 3.42 -7.08 7.03
CA GLY A 69 3.47 -5.62 6.85
C GLY A 69 2.08 -5.02 6.63
N ILE A 70 1.26 -5.61 5.75
CA ILE A 70 -0.11 -5.14 5.49
C ILE A 70 -0.98 -5.25 6.74
N ARG A 71 -0.84 -6.33 7.53
CA ARG A 71 -1.63 -6.52 8.76
C ARG A 71 -1.27 -5.54 9.87
N ASN A 72 -0.01 -5.10 9.93
CA ASN A 72 0.49 -4.12 10.91
C ASN A 72 0.43 -2.67 10.42
N ALA A 73 0.09 -2.43 9.15
CA ALA A 73 -0.08 -1.08 8.65
C ALA A 73 -1.28 -0.40 9.31
N LEU A 74 -1.07 0.82 9.81
CA LEU A 74 -2.14 1.64 10.38
C LEU A 74 -3.06 2.08 9.25
N LYS A 75 -4.34 1.72 9.35
CA LYS A 75 -5.34 2.14 8.38
C LYS A 75 -5.94 3.47 8.82
N ALA A 76 -5.59 4.55 8.12
CA ALA A 76 -5.94 5.92 8.50
C ALA A 76 -7.45 6.14 8.73
N ASP A 77 -8.30 5.45 7.95
CA ASP A 77 -9.76 5.58 8.06
C ASP A 77 -10.33 5.10 9.40
N ILE A 78 -9.67 4.11 10.02
CA ILE A 78 -10.14 3.45 11.25
C ILE A 78 -9.18 3.63 12.42
N VAL A 79 -8.01 4.22 12.20
CA VAL A 79 -6.93 4.49 13.18
C VAL A 79 -6.31 3.23 13.82
N TYR A 80 -6.83 2.04 13.51
CA TYR A 80 -6.31 0.74 13.97
C TYR A 80 -5.61 -0.04 12.85
N THR A 81 -4.76 -0.98 13.24
CA THR A 81 -4.19 -1.99 12.35
C THR A 81 -5.12 -3.21 12.26
N ALA A 82 -5.07 -3.95 11.15
CA ALA A 82 -5.87 -5.18 11.01
C ALA A 82 -5.49 -6.23 12.07
N ALA A 83 -4.21 -6.29 12.43
CA ALA A 83 -3.70 -7.14 13.50
C ALA A 83 -4.31 -6.77 14.87
N GLN A 84 -4.38 -5.48 15.20
CA GLN A 84 -5.01 -5.03 16.44
C GLN A 84 -6.49 -5.37 16.50
N LEU A 85 -7.22 -5.23 15.39
CA LEU A 85 -8.65 -5.55 15.36
C LEU A 85 -8.93 -7.05 15.54
N VAL A 86 -8.05 -7.92 15.05
CA VAL A 86 -8.21 -9.37 15.15
C VAL A 86 -7.78 -9.89 16.53
N TYR A 87 -6.65 -9.41 17.05
CA TYR A 87 -6.04 -9.96 18.27
C TYR A 87 -6.28 -9.10 19.52
N GLY A 88 -6.82 -7.89 19.37
CA GLY A 88 -7.02 -6.95 20.47
C GLY A 88 -5.74 -6.26 20.97
N THR A 89 -4.58 -6.57 20.38
CA THR A 89 -3.27 -6.05 20.79
C THR A 89 -2.40 -5.68 19.60
N THR A 90 -1.43 -4.79 19.81
CA THR A 90 -0.37 -4.55 18.82
C THR A 90 0.50 -5.81 18.67
N LEU A 91 0.80 -6.19 17.43
CA LEU A 91 1.73 -7.27 17.14
C LEU A 91 3.14 -6.70 17.12
N ARG A 92 4.07 -7.29 17.88
CA ARG A 92 5.49 -6.93 17.81
C ARG A 92 6.10 -7.47 16.52
N LEU A 93 6.77 -6.60 15.78
CA LEU A 93 7.47 -6.97 14.54
C LEU A 93 8.84 -7.57 14.86
N PRO A 94 9.37 -8.51 14.04
CA PRO A 94 10.73 -9.03 14.19
C PRO A 94 11.82 -7.95 14.38
N GLY A 95 11.67 -6.80 13.74
CA GLY A 95 12.58 -5.66 13.88
C GLY A 95 12.48 -4.90 15.22
N GLU A 96 11.39 -5.04 15.97
CA GLU A 96 11.22 -4.45 17.31
C GLU A 96 11.83 -5.32 18.42
N PHE A 97 12.11 -6.60 18.14
CA PHE A 97 12.81 -7.49 19.08
C PHE A 97 14.33 -7.25 19.07
N VAL A 98 14.86 -6.58 18.04
CA VAL A 98 16.27 -6.21 17.98
C VAL A 98 16.42 -4.93 18.78
N ASP A 99 16.83 -5.09 20.03
CA ASP A 99 17.17 -3.97 20.91
C ASP A 99 18.36 -3.21 20.28
N PRO A 100 18.21 -1.92 19.90
CA PRO A 100 19.31 -1.15 19.31
C PRO A 100 20.50 -1.00 20.27
N SER A 101 20.31 -1.33 21.55
CA SER A 101 21.35 -1.32 22.58
C SER A 101 22.29 -2.53 22.56
N SER A 102 21.95 -3.61 21.86
CA SER A 102 22.78 -4.84 21.83
C SER A 102 23.72 -4.94 20.63
N SER A 103 23.61 -4.06 19.64
CA SER A 103 24.55 -3.97 18.51
C SER A 103 25.50 -2.78 18.64
N SER A 104 26.23 -2.72 19.75
CA SER A 104 27.63 -2.26 19.68
C SER A 104 28.48 -3.35 19.02
N MET A 105 28.05 -3.81 17.84
CA MET A 105 28.99 -4.42 16.92
C MET A 105 29.71 -3.23 16.30
N ASN A 106 31.04 -3.28 16.33
CA ASN A 106 31.97 -2.38 15.66
C ASN A 106 31.74 -2.34 14.14
N MET A 107 30.54 -2.00 13.68
CA MET A 107 30.29 -1.61 12.31
C MET A 107 30.88 -0.21 12.22
N ASP A 108 32.02 -0.11 11.54
CA ASP A 108 32.68 1.15 11.30
C ASP A 108 31.65 2.14 10.72
N LEU A 109 31.19 3.05 11.57
CA LEU A 109 30.18 4.05 11.27
C LEU A 109 30.62 4.89 10.05
N THR A 110 31.93 5.02 9.87
CA THR A 110 32.58 5.65 8.72
C THR A 110 32.30 4.88 7.43
N SER A 111 32.41 3.56 7.42
CA SER A 111 32.04 2.72 6.27
C SER A 111 30.56 2.84 5.90
N TYR A 112 29.66 2.81 6.90
CA TYR A 112 28.22 2.97 6.65
C TYR A 112 27.88 4.36 6.09
N THR A 113 28.37 5.42 6.71
CA THR A 113 28.15 6.81 6.26
C THR A 113 28.76 7.06 4.88
N ASN A 114 29.92 6.47 4.57
CA ASN A 114 30.51 6.52 3.24
C ASN A 114 29.65 5.80 2.20
N ARG A 115 29.14 4.60 2.51
CA ARG A 115 28.23 3.86 1.62
C ARG A 115 26.94 4.63 1.36
N LEU A 116 26.33 5.17 2.42
CA LEU A 116 25.10 5.97 2.31
C LEU A 116 25.34 7.24 1.50
N THR A 117 26.42 7.96 1.77
CA THR A 117 26.78 9.18 1.03
C THR A 117 27.04 8.88 -0.43
N ASN A 118 27.72 7.78 -0.75
CA ASN A 118 27.94 7.35 -2.13
C ASN A 118 26.64 6.93 -2.82
N ALA A 119 25.73 6.25 -2.12
CA ALA A 119 24.40 5.93 -2.63
C ALA A 119 23.60 7.22 -2.92
N LEU A 120 23.58 8.18 -2.00
CA LEU A 120 22.87 9.45 -2.19
C LEU A 120 23.49 10.30 -3.30
N ARG A 121 24.82 10.30 -3.46
CA ARG A 121 25.51 10.96 -4.59
C ARG A 121 25.20 10.30 -5.92
N SER A 122 24.93 8.99 -5.93
CA SER A 122 24.53 8.27 -7.16
C SER A 122 23.12 8.64 -7.61
N VAL A 123 22.26 9.08 -6.68
CA VAL A 123 20.93 9.61 -6.98
C VAL A 123 21.09 11.06 -7.42
N LYS A 124 21.31 11.29 -8.71
CA LYS A 124 21.20 12.64 -9.26
C LYS A 124 19.74 13.07 -9.21
N PRO A 125 19.40 14.23 -8.62
CA PRO A 125 18.07 14.79 -8.74
C PRO A 125 17.78 14.97 -10.22
N VAL A 126 16.74 14.30 -10.70
CA VAL A 126 16.24 14.51 -12.06
C VAL A 126 15.76 15.94 -12.12
N PHE A 127 16.41 16.77 -12.95
CA PHE A 127 15.89 18.09 -13.25
C PHE A 127 14.49 17.92 -13.84
N THR A 128 13.48 18.23 -13.05
CA THR A 128 12.13 18.42 -13.56
C THR A 128 12.22 19.52 -14.61
N ARG A 129 11.68 19.26 -15.82
CA ARG A 129 11.72 20.20 -16.95
C ARG A 129 11.54 21.64 -16.48
N PRO A 130 12.42 22.60 -16.86
CA PRO A 130 12.18 24.00 -16.55
C PRO A 130 10.86 24.42 -17.17
N ARG A 131 9.84 24.57 -16.32
CA ARG A 131 8.53 25.07 -16.72
C ARG A 131 8.69 26.58 -16.91
N SER A 132 8.96 27.00 -18.15
CA SER A 132 8.65 28.37 -18.56
C SER A 132 7.13 28.50 -18.53
N SER A 133 6.58 28.85 -17.38
CA SER A 133 5.22 29.35 -17.35
C SER A 133 5.26 30.75 -17.92
N ASN A 134 4.76 30.92 -19.15
CA ASN A 134 4.24 32.22 -19.55
C ASN A 134 3.10 32.52 -18.59
N VAL A 135 3.40 33.30 -17.54
CA VAL A 135 2.42 33.72 -16.56
C VAL A 135 1.51 34.71 -17.27
N PHE A 136 0.31 34.27 -17.64
CA PHE A 136 -0.71 35.14 -18.17
C PHE A 136 -1.20 36.05 -17.05
N VAL A 137 -0.88 37.34 -17.16
CA VAL A 137 -1.37 38.38 -16.26
C VAL A 137 -2.50 39.10 -16.97
N GLN A 138 -3.69 39.10 -16.37
CA GLN A 138 -4.86 39.75 -16.96
C GLN A 138 -4.63 41.28 -16.98
N PRO A 139 -4.84 41.98 -18.10
CA PRO A 139 -4.57 43.43 -18.21
C PRO A 139 -5.33 44.27 -17.18
N ASP A 140 -6.54 43.84 -16.82
CA ASP A 140 -7.43 44.50 -15.88
C ASP A 140 -6.93 44.42 -14.43
N LEU A 141 -5.97 43.52 -14.15
CA LEU A 141 -5.33 43.43 -12.83
C LEU A 141 -4.63 44.74 -12.46
N ARG A 142 -4.19 45.54 -13.44
CA ARG A 142 -3.54 46.84 -13.22
C ARG A 142 -4.49 47.89 -12.63
N TYR A 143 -5.79 47.74 -12.85
CA TYR A 143 -6.83 48.65 -12.37
C TYR A 143 -7.70 48.05 -11.28
N SER A 144 -7.46 46.79 -10.89
CA SER A 144 -8.23 46.15 -9.83
C SER A 144 -7.88 46.73 -8.47
N THR A 145 -8.89 47.12 -7.70
CA THR A 145 -8.72 47.62 -6.33
C THR A 145 -8.53 46.50 -5.31
N HIS A 146 -9.01 45.29 -5.62
CA HIS A 146 -8.95 44.11 -4.75
C HIS A 146 -8.55 42.88 -5.56
N VAL A 147 -7.74 42.01 -4.98
CA VAL A 147 -7.34 40.72 -5.57
C VAL A 147 -7.44 39.63 -4.52
N PHE A 148 -7.92 38.45 -4.92
CA PHE A 148 -7.91 37.28 -4.05
C PHE A 148 -6.58 36.54 -4.23
N VAL A 149 -5.84 36.39 -3.13
CA VAL A 149 -4.58 35.66 -3.11
C VAL A 149 -4.82 34.29 -2.47
N CYS A 150 -4.62 33.21 -3.23
CA CYS A 150 -4.59 31.88 -2.65
C CYS A 150 -3.33 31.74 -1.79
N ARG A 151 -3.52 31.55 -0.48
CA ARG A 151 -2.42 31.22 0.43
C ARG A 151 -2.44 29.72 0.66
N ASP A 152 -1.56 29.00 -0.04
CA ASP A 152 -1.33 27.57 0.16
C ASP A 152 -0.49 27.32 1.43
N SER A 153 -0.89 27.90 2.56
CA SER A 153 -0.31 27.53 3.83
C SER A 153 -0.96 26.24 4.32
N HIS A 154 -0.17 25.17 4.38
CA HIS A 154 -0.56 23.90 5.00
C HIS A 154 -0.95 24.15 6.46
N ARG A 155 -2.26 24.20 6.75
CA ARG A 155 -2.76 24.23 8.12
C ARG A 155 -2.60 22.82 8.72
N ARG A 156 -1.86 22.71 9.81
CA ARG A 156 -1.83 21.49 10.62
C ARG A 156 -3.18 21.33 11.34
N PRO A 157 -3.72 20.11 11.46
CA PRO A 157 -5.00 19.89 12.13
C PRO A 157 -4.87 20.10 13.64
N LEU A 158 -5.92 20.68 14.23
CA LEU A 158 -6.19 20.75 15.68
C LEU A 158 -6.87 19.46 16.14
#